data_AF-A0A8X7RN71-F1
#
_entry.id   AF-A0A8X7RN71-F1
#
_cell.length_a   1.000
_cell.length_b   1.000
_cell.length_c   1.000
_cell.angle_alpha   90.00
_cell.angle_beta   90.00
_cell.angle_gamma   90.00
#
_symmetry.space_group_name_H-M   'P 1'
#
loop_
_entity.id
_entity.type
_entity.pdbx_description
1 polymer ?
#
loop_
_entity_poly.entity_id
_entity_poly.type
_entity_poly.pdbx_seq_one_letter_code
_entity_poly.pdbx_strand_id
1 'polypeptide(L)'
;MKRQKEYYNMVGYVCDSEYGIPRRCPCGSTIIDEDDGLHYRHPWVFGVQEEIERLTTRVEEAEQVIKLVANLNKQIETLEEHVQILTIKVADLEKVCFE
;
A
#
# COMPACT_ATOMS: atom_id res chain seq x y z
N MET A 1 0.75 -36.84 22.05
CA MET A 1 0.51 -36.48 20.63
C MET A 1 -0.17 -35.13 20.44
N LYS A 2 -1.40 -34.89 20.92
CA LYS A 2 -2.15 -33.65 20.64
C LYS A 2 -1.44 -32.35 21.07
N ARG A 3 -0.96 -32.29 22.31
CA ARG A 3 -0.22 -31.14 22.86
C ARG A 3 1.09 -30.84 22.12
N GLN A 4 1.72 -31.87 21.55
CA GLN A 4 2.96 -31.75 20.78
C GLN A 4 2.69 -31.17 19.39
N LYS A 5 1.60 -31.61 18.74
CA LYS A 5 1.13 -31.04 17.49
C LYS A 5 0.76 -29.56 17.63
N GLU A 6 0.07 -29.19 18.72
CA GLU A 6 -0.27 -27.80 19.02
C GLU A 6 0.98 -26.92 19.22
N TYR A 7 2.00 -27.44 19.93
CA TYR A 7 3.29 -26.75 20.09
C TYR A 7 3.99 -26.52 18.74
N TYR A 8 4.09 -27.55 17.89
CA TYR A 8 4.71 -27.41 16.57
C TYR A 8 3.94 -26.45 15.65
N ASN A 9 2.60 -26.48 15.69
CA ASN A 9 1.78 -25.52 14.95
C ASN A 9 2.04 -24.09 15.42
N MET A 10 2.11 -23.85 16.73
CA MET A 10 2.40 -22.53 17.30
C MET A 10 3.77 -22.01 16.87
N VAL A 11 4.81 -22.85 16.93
CA VAL A 11 6.15 -22.48 16.47
C VAL A 11 6.16 -22.18 14.96
N GLY A 12 5.42 -22.94 14.16
CA GLY A 12 5.21 -22.66 12.73
C GLY A 12 4.60 -21.27 12.50
N TYR A 13 3.52 -20.94 13.21
CA TYR A 13 2.88 -19.62 13.10
C TYR A 13 3.78 -18.45 13.52
N VAL A 14 4.67 -18.66 14.51
CA VAL A 14 5.64 -17.64 14.92
C VAL A 14 6.73 -17.45 13.87
N CYS A 15 7.27 -18.53 13.30
CA CYS A 15 8.24 -18.42 12.21
C CYS A 15 7.64 -17.77 10.96
N ASP A 16 6.40 -18.11 10.60
CA ASP A 16 5.71 -17.52 9.43
C ASP A 16 5.42 -16.02 9.62
N SER A 17 5.26 -15.54 10.86
CA SER A 17 5.00 -14.12 11.14
C SER A 17 6.27 -13.27 11.16
N GLU A 18 7.41 -13.84 11.58
CA GLU A 18 8.69 -13.12 11.66
C GLU A 18 9.40 -13.00 10.31
N TYR A 19 9.25 -13.98 9.42
CA TYR A 19 9.97 -14.05 8.14
C TYR A 19 9.06 -13.88 6.91
N GLY A 20 7.76 -13.67 7.12
CA GLY A 20 6.75 -13.73 6.07
C GLY A 20 6.51 -15.16 5.58
N ILE A 21 5.60 -15.32 4.60
CA ILE A 21 5.25 -16.63 4.05
C ILE A 21 6.51 -17.29 3.43
N PRO A 22 7.00 -18.41 3.98
CA PRO A 22 8.21 -19.04 3.48
C PRO A 22 8.05 -19.44 2.01
N ARG A 23 9.03 -19.04 1.17
CA ARG A 23 9.11 -19.43 -0.25
C ARG A 23 10.04 -20.61 -0.50
N ARG A 24 10.80 -21.05 0.51
CA ARG A 24 11.67 -22.24 0.49
C ARG A 24 11.60 -22.99 1.81
N CYS A 25 11.71 -24.32 1.76
CA CYS A 25 11.77 -25.15 2.95
C CYS A 25 13.09 -24.92 3.71
N PRO A 26 13.10 -25.00 5.06
CA PRO A 26 14.35 -25.00 5.86
C PRO A 26 15.37 -26.07 5.43
N CYS A 27 14.91 -27.14 4.80
CA CYS A 27 15.70 -28.21 4.22
C CYS A 27 16.37 -27.86 2.89
N GLY A 28 16.12 -26.67 2.33
CA GLY A 28 16.66 -26.21 1.05
C GLY A 28 15.82 -26.57 -0.18
N SER A 29 14.83 -27.46 -0.02
CA SER A 29 13.90 -27.86 -1.08
C SER A 29 12.91 -26.75 -1.45
N THR A 30 12.41 -26.79 -2.68
CA THR A 30 11.29 -25.96 -3.12
C THR A 30 10.02 -26.40 -2.39
N ILE A 31 9.28 -25.44 -1.83
CA ILE A 31 7.94 -25.69 -1.31
C ILE A 31 7.05 -25.95 -2.52
N ILE A 32 6.39 -27.10 -2.55
CA ILE A 32 5.55 -27.54 -3.66
C ILE A 32 4.07 -27.50 -3.25
N ASP A 33 3.20 -27.27 -4.22
CA ASP A 33 1.75 -27.22 -4.01
C ASP A 33 1.14 -28.62 -3.82
N GLU A 34 1.90 -29.67 -4.18
CA GLU A 34 1.54 -31.07 -3.99
C GLU A 34 1.97 -31.54 -2.60
N ASP A 35 1.04 -32.19 -1.88
CA ASP A 35 1.28 -32.71 -0.54
C ASP A 35 2.18 -33.94 -0.59
N ASP A 36 3.50 -33.73 -0.53
CA ASP A 36 4.48 -34.79 -0.28
C ASP A 36 4.57 -35.16 1.21
N GLY A 37 3.70 -34.59 2.06
CA GLY A 37 3.66 -34.79 3.50
C GLY A 37 4.73 -34.01 4.29
N LEU A 38 5.65 -33.30 3.63
CA LEU A 38 6.80 -32.64 4.25
C LEU A 38 6.97 -31.16 3.84
N HIS A 39 6.56 -30.79 2.63
CA HIS A 39 6.77 -29.48 2.00
C HIS A 39 5.47 -28.83 1.52
N TYR A 40 4.37 -29.12 2.19
CA TYR A 40 3.05 -28.64 1.79
C TYR A 40 2.76 -27.22 2.29
N ARG A 41 2.43 -26.30 1.39
CA ARG A 41 1.90 -24.98 1.74
C ARG A 41 0.39 -25.08 2.01
N HIS A 42 -0.05 -24.60 3.17
CA HIS A 42 -1.47 -24.62 3.51
C HIS A 42 -2.31 -23.83 2.48
N PRO A 43 -3.48 -24.32 2.05
CA PRO A 43 -4.30 -23.68 1.01
C PRO A 43 -4.66 -22.22 1.25
N TRP A 44 -4.88 -21.83 2.51
CA TRP A 44 -5.23 -20.45 2.87
C TRP A 44 -4.07 -19.46 2.63
N VAL A 45 -2.82 -19.94 2.60
CA VAL A 45 -1.63 -19.12 2.39
C VAL A 45 -1.62 -18.53 0.98
N PHE A 46 -2.10 -19.27 -0.03
CA PHE A 46 -2.20 -18.75 -1.41
C PHE A 46 -3.19 -17.61 -1.50
N GLY A 47 -4.39 -17.78 -0.95
CA GLY A 47 -5.41 -16.73 -0.95
C GLY A 47 -4.94 -15.47 -0.21
N VAL A 48 -4.23 -15.63 0.92
CA VAL A 48 -3.64 -14.49 1.63
C VAL A 48 -2.52 -13.83 0.82
N GLN A 49 -1.65 -14.60 0.16
CA GLN A 49 -0.57 -14.05 -0.67
C GLN A 49 -1.11 -13.26 -1.86
N GLU A 50 -2.11 -13.79 -2.57
CA GLU A 50 -2.78 -13.10 -3.69
C GLU A 50 -3.44 -11.80 -3.24
N GLU A 51 -4.13 -11.81 -2.10
CA GLU A 51 -4.75 -10.60 -1.56
C GLU A 51 -3.72 -9.57 -1.10
N ILE A 52 -2.59 -9.98 -0.51
CA ILE A 52 -1.49 -9.07 -0.16
C ILE A 52 -0.92 -8.42 -1.42
N GLU A 53 -0.66 -9.18 -2.48
CA GLU A 53 -0.13 -8.64 -3.74
C GLU A 53 -1.10 -7.66 -4.37
N ARG A 54 -2.39 -8.01 -4.45
CA ARG A 54 -3.46 -7.12 -4.94
C ARG A 54 -3.56 -5.84 -4.11
N LEU A 55 -3.51 -5.93 -2.78
CA LEU A 55 -3.59 -4.77 -1.91
C LEU A 55 -2.35 -3.88 -2.01
N THR A 56 -1.17 -4.48 -2.16
CA THR A 56 0.09 -3.74 -2.35
C THR A 56 0.01 -2.86 -3.60
N THR A 57 -0.42 -3.42 -4.74
CA THR A 57 -0.61 -2.64 -5.98
C THR A 57 -1.57 -1.47 -5.77
N ARG A 58 -2.70 -1.70 -5.10
CA ARG A 58 -3.69 -0.64 -4.83
C ARG A 58 -3.15 0.47 -3.92
N VAL A 59 -2.28 0.13 -2.98
CA VAL A 59 -1.62 1.10 -2.10
C VAL A 59 -0.63 1.94 -2.90
N GLU A 60 0.18 1.32 -3.75
CA GLU A 60 1.14 2.03 -4.62
C GLU A 60 0.42 3.01 -5.57
N GLU A 61 -0.71 2.61 -6.15
CA GLU A 61 -1.55 3.50 -6.97
C GLU A 61 -2.10 4.68 -6.16
N ALA A 62 -2.60 4.43 -4.94
CA ALA A 62 -3.11 5.47 -4.06
C ALA A 62 -2.02 6.46 -3.64
N GLU A 63 -0.79 6.01 -3.39
CA GLU A 63 0.35 6.88 -3.10
C GLU A 63 0.67 7.83 -4.25
N GLN A 64 0.57 7.37 -5.50
CA GLN A 64 0.75 8.23 -6.67
C GLN A 64 -0.33 9.31 -6.74
N VAL A 65 -1.59 8.96 -6.48
CA VAL A 65 -2.70 9.92 -6.42
C VAL A 65 -2.47 10.96 -5.32
N ILE A 66 -2.02 10.55 -4.13
CA ILE A 66 -1.74 11.47 -3.02
C ILE A 66 -0.66 12.49 -3.41
N LYS A 67 0.43 12.04 -4.06
CA LYS A 67 1.47 12.94 -4.57
C LYS A 67 0.93 13.93 -5.59
N LEU A 68 0.06 13.49 -6.49
CA LEU A 68 -0.58 14.35 -7.47
C LEU A 68 -1.47 15.40 -6.80
N VAL A 69 -2.33 15.00 -5.85
CA VAL A 69 -3.20 15.91 -5.10
C VAL A 69 -2.38 16.97 -4.36
N ALA A 70 -1.28 16.58 -3.73
CA ALA A 70 -0.40 17.54 -3.05
C ALA A 70 0.22 18.55 -4.01
N ASN A 71 0.56 18.15 -5.24
CA ASN A 71 1.07 19.08 -6.26
C ASN A 71 -0.02 20.02 -6.77
N LEU A 72 -1.22 19.49 -7.04
CA LEU A 72 -2.36 20.28 -7.50
C LEU A 72 -2.77 21.32 -6.46
N ASN A 73 -2.77 20.97 -5.16
CA ASN A 73 -3.09 21.92 -4.10
C ASN A 73 -2.15 23.14 -4.10
N LYS A 74 -0.84 22.93 -4.30
CA LYS A 74 0.13 24.05 -4.41
C LYS A 74 -0.16 24.94 -5.61
N GLN A 75 -0.57 24.35 -6.74
CA GLN A 75 -0.94 25.11 -7.93
C GLN A 75 -2.22 25.93 -7.69
N ILE A 76 -3.20 25.35 -6.99
CA ILE A 76 -4.44 26.04 -6.60
C ILE A 76 -4.12 27.23 -5.69
N GLU A 77 -3.32 27.04 -4.64
CA GLU A 77 -2.89 28.12 -3.74
C GLU A 77 -2.23 29.28 -4.51
N THR A 78 -1.31 28.96 -5.44
CA THR A 78 -0.65 29.97 -6.28
C THR A 78 -1.65 30.70 -7.19
N LEU A 79 -2.62 29.98 -7.77
CA LEU A 79 -3.65 30.58 -8.61
C LEU A 79 -4.59 31.48 -7.81
N GLU A 80 -4.94 31.08 -6.58
CA GLU A 80 -5.76 31.88 -5.67
C GLU A 80 -5.08 33.22 -5.34
N GLU A 81 -3.77 33.21 -5.05
CA GLU A 81 -2.99 34.43 -4.84
C GLU A 81 -3.01 35.34 -6.07
N HIS A 82 -2.77 34.79 -7.26
CA HIS A 82 -2.81 35.56 -8.51
C HIS A 82 -4.19 36.18 -8.77
N VAL A 83 -5.28 35.43 -8.51
CA VAL A 83 -6.64 35.93 -8.66
C VAL A 83 -6.89 37.10 -7.70
N GLN A 84 -6.50 36.97 -6.42
CA GLN A 84 -6.65 38.07 -5.44
C GLN A 84 -5.93 39.34 -5.89
N ILE A 85 -4.68 39.22 -6.36
CA ILE A 85 -3.89 40.36 -6.86
C ILE A 85 -4.59 41.01 -8.06
N LEU A 86 -5.07 40.21 -9.01
CA LEU A 86 -5.77 40.72 -10.18
C LEU A 86 -7.09 41.42 -9.81
N THR A 87 -7.84 40.88 -8.86
CA THR A 87 -9.07 41.51 -8.36
C THR A 87 -8.81 42.89 -7.80
N ILE A 88 -7.75 43.06 -6.99
CA ILE A 88 -7.35 44.39 -6.46
C ILE A 88 -7.01 45.34 -7.60
N LYS A 89 -6.19 44.90 -8.56
CA LYS A 89 -5.79 45.74 -9.71
C LYS A 89 -6.98 46.17 -10.56
N VAL A 90 -7.95 45.28 -10.79
CA VAL A 90 -9.18 45.62 -11.50
C VAL A 90 -9.97 46.68 -10.73
N ALA A 91 -10.14 46.52 -9.42
CA ALA A 91 -10.83 47.51 -8.60
C ALA A 91 -10.14 48.89 -8.61
N ASP A 92 -8.80 48.93 -8.57
CA ASP A 92 -8.04 50.18 -8.67
C ASP A 92 -8.21 50.84 -10.04
N LEU A 93 -8.17 50.05 -11.12
CA LEU A 93 -8.40 50.56 -12.48
C LEU A 93 -9.84 51.05 -12.68
N GLU A 94 -10.82 50.37 -12.11
CA GLU A 94 -12.23 50.78 -12.18
C GLU A 94 -12.44 52.14 -11.53
N LYS A 95 -11.79 52.41 -10.39
CA LYS A 95 -11.82 53.74 -9.76
C LYS A 95 -11.22 54.81 -10.66
N VAL A 96 -10.04 54.57 -11.25
CA VAL A 96 -9.37 55.56 -12.11
C VAL A 96 -10.15 55.83 -13.41
N CYS A 97 -10.83 54.83 -13.96
CA CYS A 97 -11.51 54.94 -15.25
C CYS A 97 -12.98 55.40 -15.16
N PHE A 98 -13.66 55.15 -14.03
CA PHE A 98 -15.12 55.35 -13.93
C PHE A 98 -15.56 56.21 -12.74
N GLU A 99 -14.70 56.55 -11.77
CA GLU A 99 -14.92 57.65 -10.82
C GLU A 99 -14.36 58.97 -11.38
#